data_AF-A0A962W4E5-F1
#
_entry.id   AF-A0A962W4E5-F1
#
_cell.length_a   1.000
_cell.length_b   1.000
_cell.length_c   1.000
_cell.angle_alpha   90.00
_cell.angle_beta   90.00
_cell.angle_gamma   90.00
#
_symmetry.space_group_name_H-M   'P 1'
#
loop_
_entity.id
_entity.type
_entity.pdbx_description
1 polymer ?
#
loop_
_entity_poly.entity_id
_entity_poly.type
_entity_poly.pdbx_seq_one_letter_code
_entity_poly.pdbx_strand_id
1 'polypeptide(L)'
;DDVGLFALVYDEFSSFIEREARGAEVAEERINQVTRGQEQLLIARRRVAEVLNDFRIAQPDLPLAVVNILREGWHDVMLLAYLREGEESVAWQHAFAAVEELIWSVQPKVEPSDRQRLLKSIPDLLKKLRDGLNNISFDQHRAGQLFKELQACHIAALRGESDTIEVASLDEVVPEGVGLSAEVEPAEVIEDEFFEKATALEVGQWLDWQRDDTWVRGKLSWRSQVSNNCIFVNRKGMKVAEMTVNDIAVLFRENNARLLDDVNTPLMDRALDAMLGALRDTGAAAAPA
;
A
#
# COMPACT_ATOMS: atom_id res chain seq x y z
N ASP A 1 -9.86 -55.64 18.37
CA ASP A 1 -8.62 -54.86 18.57
C ASP A 1 -8.37 -53.76 17.53
N ASP A 2 -9.37 -53.25 16.81
CA ASP A 2 -9.16 -52.17 15.82
C ASP A 2 -9.40 -50.74 16.35
N VAL A 3 -10.24 -50.56 17.36
CA VAL A 3 -10.71 -49.23 17.79
C VAL A 3 -9.58 -48.34 18.32
N GLY A 4 -8.59 -48.92 19.01
CA GLY A 4 -7.43 -48.17 19.52
C GLY A 4 -6.46 -47.71 18.42
N LEU A 5 -6.33 -48.48 17.34
CA LEU A 5 -5.50 -48.12 16.18
C LEU A 5 -6.13 -46.97 15.40
N PHE A 6 -7.45 -47.01 15.20
CA PHE A 6 -8.19 -45.91 14.56
C PHE A 6 -8.07 -44.61 15.35
N ALA A 7 -8.18 -44.66 16.69
CA ALA A 7 -8.02 -43.48 17.54
C ALA A 7 -6.61 -42.85 17.42
N LEU A 8 -5.57 -43.69 17.37
CA LEU A 8 -4.19 -43.23 17.21
C LEU A 8 -3.95 -42.58 15.84
N VAL A 9 -4.36 -43.25 14.76
CA VAL A 9 -4.20 -42.71 13.39
C VAL A 9 -5.03 -41.44 13.20
N TYR A 10 -6.21 -41.37 13.81
CA TYR A 10 -7.03 -40.16 13.82
C TYR A 10 -6.33 -38.99 14.51
N ASP A 11 -5.74 -39.21 15.69
CA ASP A 11 -5.02 -38.18 16.43
C ASP A 11 -3.77 -37.69 15.67
N GLU A 12 -3.02 -38.63 15.07
CA GLU A 12 -1.84 -38.31 14.26
C GLU A 12 -2.20 -37.52 13.00
N PHE A 13 -3.28 -37.92 12.31
CA PHE A 13 -3.77 -37.22 11.13
C PHE A 13 -4.38 -35.85 11.47
N SER A 14 -5.14 -35.74 12.57
CA SER A 14 -5.66 -34.45 13.06
C SER A 14 -4.52 -33.49 13.40
N SER A 15 -3.52 -33.99 14.12
CA SER A 15 -2.30 -33.23 14.44
C SER A 15 -1.49 -32.83 13.20
N PHE A 16 -1.52 -33.64 12.14
CA PHE A 16 -0.91 -33.29 10.85
C PHE A 16 -1.69 -32.17 10.15
N ILE A 17 -3.01 -32.29 10.05
CA ILE A 17 -3.87 -31.28 9.43
C ILE A 17 -3.78 -29.94 10.16
N GLU A 18 -3.80 -29.92 11.50
CA GLU A 18 -3.62 -28.69 12.27
C GLU A 18 -2.28 -28.00 12.03
N ARG A 19 -1.20 -28.78 11.86
CA ARG A 19 0.13 -28.23 11.53
C ARG A 19 0.15 -27.63 10.14
N GLU A 20 -0.44 -28.31 9.15
CA GLU A 20 -0.57 -27.78 7.78
C GLU A 20 -1.44 -26.51 7.76
N ALA A 21 -2.56 -26.48 8.49
CA ALA A 21 -3.44 -25.32 8.58
C ALA A 21 -2.73 -24.11 9.22
N ARG A 22 -2.01 -24.31 10.34
CA ARG A 22 -1.19 -23.26 10.95
C ARG A 22 -0.08 -22.78 10.02
N GLY A 23 0.56 -23.68 9.28
CA GLY A 23 1.57 -23.34 8.29
C GLY A 23 1.00 -22.46 7.17
N ALA A 24 -0.19 -22.79 6.67
CA ALA A 24 -0.89 -22.02 5.66
C ALA A 24 -1.28 -20.62 6.17
N GLU A 25 -1.79 -20.51 7.39
CA GLU A 25 -2.14 -19.23 8.02
C GLU A 25 -0.93 -18.29 8.16
N VAL A 26 0.22 -18.82 8.62
CA VAL A 26 1.46 -18.03 8.73
C VAL A 26 1.96 -17.58 7.35
N ALA A 27 1.87 -18.43 6.33
CA ALA A 27 2.26 -18.08 4.98
C ALA A 27 1.35 -16.99 4.38
N GLU A 28 0.04 -17.09 4.61
CA GLU A 28 -0.97 -16.12 4.20
C GLU A 28 -0.73 -14.76 4.85
N GLU A 29 -0.53 -14.72 6.17
CA GLU A 29 -0.25 -13.50 6.92
C GLU A 29 1.02 -12.80 6.39
N ARG A 30 2.07 -13.57 6.09
CA ARG A 30 3.31 -13.01 5.54
C ARG A 30 3.11 -12.35 4.18
N ILE A 31 2.33 -12.95 3.30
CA ILE A 31 2.03 -12.38 1.97
C ILE A 31 1.18 -11.12 2.10
N ASN A 32 0.17 -11.16 2.97
CA ASN A 32 -0.69 -10.01 3.25
C ASN A 32 0.12 -8.83 3.81
N GLN A 33 1.04 -9.08 4.76
CA GLN A 33 1.90 -8.04 5.33
C GLN A 33 2.82 -7.38 4.30
N VAL A 34 3.48 -8.17 3.45
CA VAL A 34 4.37 -7.63 2.41
C VAL A 34 3.59 -6.75 1.44
N THR A 35 2.44 -7.23 0.98
CA THR A 35 1.64 -6.51 -0.03
C THR A 35 1.00 -5.26 0.56
N ARG A 36 0.49 -5.32 1.80
CA ARG A 36 0.01 -4.14 2.54
C ARG A 36 1.11 -3.09 2.70
N GLY A 37 2.34 -3.49 2.98
CA GLY A 37 3.48 -2.58 3.07
C GLY A 37 3.81 -1.89 1.74
N GLN A 38 3.78 -2.65 0.64
CA GLN A 38 3.98 -2.11 -0.71
C GLN A 38 2.89 -1.12 -1.11
N GLU A 39 1.63 -1.46 -0.82
CA GLU A 39 0.52 -0.55 -1.08
C GLU A 39 0.62 0.72 -0.24
N GLN A 40 0.89 0.61 1.06
CA GLN A 40 1.01 1.77 1.94
C GLN A 40 2.11 2.71 1.43
N LEU A 41 3.20 2.16 0.89
CA LEU A 41 4.27 2.94 0.25
C LEU A 41 3.78 3.68 -1.00
N LEU A 42 2.98 3.02 -1.86
CA LEU A 42 2.43 3.66 -3.05
C LEU A 42 1.47 4.80 -2.69
N ILE A 43 0.59 4.58 -1.72
CA ILE A 43 -0.34 5.60 -1.21
C ILE A 43 0.43 6.80 -0.65
N ALA A 44 1.43 6.53 0.20
CA ALA A 44 2.25 7.57 0.81
C ALA A 44 3.00 8.39 -0.25
N ARG A 45 3.61 7.74 -1.25
CA ARG A 45 4.29 8.41 -2.36
C ARG A 45 3.34 9.28 -3.17
N ARG A 46 2.17 8.75 -3.53
CA ARG A 46 1.16 9.52 -4.26
C ARG A 46 0.75 10.76 -3.47
N ARG A 47 0.47 10.59 -2.18
CA ARG A 47 0.03 11.70 -1.33
C ARG A 47 1.10 12.79 -1.18
N VAL A 48 2.36 12.41 -0.96
CA VAL A 48 3.47 13.37 -0.92
C VAL A 48 3.63 14.09 -2.26
N ALA A 49 3.56 13.36 -3.37
CA ALA A 49 3.67 13.95 -4.71
C ALA A 49 2.53 14.94 -5.01
N GLU A 50 1.29 14.60 -4.65
CA GLU A 50 0.13 15.51 -4.73
C GLU A 50 0.40 16.81 -4.00
N VAL A 51 0.77 16.74 -2.72
CA VAL A 51 1.04 17.92 -1.90
C VAL A 51 2.15 18.79 -2.47
N LEU A 52 3.28 18.20 -2.86
CA LEU A 52 4.40 18.96 -3.44
C LEU A 52 4.03 19.57 -4.80
N ASN A 53 3.20 18.88 -5.59
CA ASN A 53 2.72 19.40 -6.86
C ASN A 53 1.72 20.54 -6.68
N ASP A 54 0.83 20.48 -5.69
CA ASP A 54 -0.08 21.57 -5.33
C ASP A 54 0.67 22.85 -4.99
N PHE A 55 1.75 22.73 -4.20
CA PHE A 55 2.64 23.87 -3.91
C PHE A 55 3.29 24.44 -5.17
N ARG A 56 3.76 23.58 -6.08
CA ARG A 56 4.40 24.00 -7.33
C ARG A 56 3.41 24.70 -8.26
N ILE A 57 2.17 24.20 -8.36
CA ILE A 57 1.10 24.83 -9.13
C ILE A 57 0.74 26.20 -8.54
N ALA A 58 0.65 26.29 -7.21
CA ALA A 58 0.34 27.54 -6.52
C ALA A 58 1.47 28.58 -6.60
N GLN A 59 2.70 28.15 -6.91
CA GLN A 59 3.91 28.98 -6.92
C GLN A 59 4.78 28.67 -8.15
N PRO A 60 4.37 29.10 -9.36
CA PRO A 60 5.06 28.75 -10.60
C PRO A 60 6.49 29.31 -10.69
N ASP A 61 6.78 30.41 -9.99
CA ASP A 61 8.08 31.10 -10.02
C ASP A 61 9.04 30.63 -8.90
N LEU A 62 8.90 29.37 -8.44
CA LEU A 62 9.73 28.83 -7.36
C LEU A 62 11.21 28.77 -7.79
N PRO A 63 12.16 29.33 -7.01
CA PRO A 63 13.58 29.21 -7.32
C PRO A 63 14.04 27.75 -7.36
N LEU A 64 14.95 27.43 -8.28
CA LEU A 64 15.45 26.06 -8.48
C LEU A 64 16.03 25.45 -7.19
N ALA A 65 16.67 26.27 -6.34
CA ALA A 65 17.18 25.82 -5.05
C ALA A 65 16.08 25.21 -4.16
N VAL A 66 14.89 25.80 -4.14
CA VAL A 66 13.75 25.28 -3.35
C VAL A 66 13.19 24.03 -4.00
N VAL A 67 13.05 24.01 -5.33
CA VAL A 67 12.61 22.82 -6.06
C VAL A 67 13.54 21.63 -5.77
N ASN A 68 14.86 21.85 -5.80
CA ASN A 68 15.85 20.81 -5.49
C ASN A 68 15.75 20.34 -4.04
N ILE A 69 15.59 21.24 -3.06
CA ILE A 69 15.40 20.85 -1.66
C ILE A 69 14.15 19.97 -1.49
N LEU A 70 13.03 20.37 -2.10
CA LEU A 70 11.78 19.64 -2.01
C LEU A 70 11.87 18.27 -2.69
N ARG A 71 12.46 18.23 -3.89
CA ARG A 71 12.54 17.02 -4.72
C ARG A 71 13.57 16.02 -4.24
N GLU A 72 14.79 16.47 -3.91
CA GLU A 72 15.90 15.60 -3.58
C GLU A 72 15.84 15.10 -2.14
N GLY A 73 15.32 15.91 -1.21
CA GLY A 73 15.37 15.59 0.22
C GLY A 73 14.02 15.64 0.92
N TRP A 74 13.27 16.74 0.78
CA TRP A 74 12.08 16.94 1.59
C TRP A 74 10.93 15.97 1.27
N HIS A 75 10.84 15.50 0.02
CA HIS A 75 9.96 14.40 -0.37
C HIS A 75 10.12 13.19 0.55
N ASP A 76 11.36 12.75 0.81
CA ASP A 76 11.62 11.57 1.63
C ASP A 76 11.37 11.82 3.11
N VAL A 77 11.56 13.07 3.58
CA VAL A 77 11.19 13.47 4.95
C VAL A 77 9.67 13.35 5.15
N MET A 78 8.88 13.88 4.21
CA MET A 78 7.42 13.78 4.25
C MET A 78 6.95 12.32 4.10
N LEU A 79 7.58 11.56 3.20
CA LEU A 79 7.29 10.14 3.01
C LEU A 79 7.53 9.34 4.30
N LEU A 80 8.65 9.59 4.99
CA LEU A 80 8.97 8.94 6.26
C LEU A 80 7.94 9.29 7.35
N ALA A 81 7.54 10.57 7.44
CA ALA A 81 6.54 11.02 8.41
C ALA A 81 5.19 10.33 8.17
N TYR A 82 4.74 10.26 6.91
CA TYR A 82 3.49 9.59 6.53
C TYR A 82 3.53 8.09 6.86
N LEU A 83 4.63 7.40 6.51
CA LEU A 83 4.75 5.95 6.73
C LEU A 83 4.83 5.56 8.20
N ARG A 84 5.41 6.42 9.06
CA ARG A 84 5.57 6.13 10.49
C ARG A 84 4.33 6.50 11.30
N GLU A 85 3.74 7.65 11.04
CA GLU A 85 2.74 8.25 11.93
C GLU A 85 1.44 8.65 11.22
N GLY A 86 1.40 8.62 9.88
CA GLY A 86 0.23 9.00 9.09
C GLY A 86 0.11 10.51 8.86
N GLU A 87 -0.87 10.90 8.04
CA GLU A 87 -1.09 12.29 7.61
C GLU A 87 -1.58 13.22 8.73
N GLU A 88 -2.39 12.69 9.65
CA GLU A 88 -2.93 13.48 10.77
C GLU A 88 -1.89 13.69 11.89
N SER A 89 -0.67 13.19 11.71
CA SER A 89 0.37 13.26 12.72
C SER A 89 0.98 14.66 12.84
N VAL A 90 1.47 14.97 14.04
CA VAL A 90 2.25 16.18 14.28
C VAL A 90 3.52 16.18 13.42
N ALA A 91 4.15 15.01 13.20
CA ALA A 91 5.32 14.89 12.34
C ALA A 91 5.03 15.31 10.90
N TRP A 92 3.91 14.85 10.32
CA TRP A 92 3.47 15.26 8.99
C TRP A 92 3.15 16.74 8.91
N GLN A 93 2.36 17.26 9.87
CA GLN A 93 1.99 18.67 9.92
C GLN A 93 3.22 19.58 10.04
N HIS A 94 4.22 19.19 10.83
CA HIS A 94 5.49 19.92 10.93
C HIS A 94 6.28 19.88 9.62
N ALA A 95 6.34 18.74 8.93
CA ALA A 95 7.02 18.63 7.64
C ALA A 95 6.32 19.47 6.56
N PHE A 96 4.99 19.49 6.54
CA PHE A 96 4.17 20.33 5.67
C PHE A 96 4.39 21.82 5.96
N ALA A 97 4.30 22.25 7.22
CA ALA A 97 4.51 23.65 7.61
C ALA A 97 5.93 24.15 7.28
N ALA A 98 6.94 23.26 7.30
CA ALA A 98 8.28 23.61 6.85
C ALA A 98 8.36 23.89 5.35
N VAL A 99 7.53 23.22 4.52
CA VAL A 99 7.41 23.56 3.09
C VAL A 99 6.81 24.95 2.92
N GLU A 100 5.72 25.26 3.64
CA GLU A 100 5.10 26.59 3.60
C GLU A 100 6.08 27.69 4.02
N GLU A 101 6.82 27.47 5.11
CA GLU A 101 7.82 28.39 5.62
C GLU A 101 8.97 28.57 4.62
N LEU A 102 9.44 27.49 4.00
CA LEU A 102 10.49 27.51 2.98
C LEU A 102 10.05 28.32 1.75
N ILE A 103 8.86 28.05 1.22
CA ILE A 103 8.31 28.78 0.07
C ILE A 103 8.17 30.26 0.40
N TRP A 104 7.58 30.59 1.56
CA TRP A 104 7.47 31.98 1.99
C TRP A 104 8.84 32.65 2.13
N SER A 105 9.87 31.94 2.60
CA SER A 105 11.19 32.51 2.87
C SER A 105 11.94 33.01 1.64
N VAL A 106 11.61 32.49 0.46
CA VAL A 106 12.25 32.86 -0.81
C VAL A 106 11.43 33.84 -1.65
N GLN A 107 10.20 34.16 -1.23
CA GLN A 107 9.38 35.17 -1.91
C GLN A 107 9.94 36.59 -1.66
N PRO A 108 9.89 37.50 -2.65
CA PRO A 108 10.35 38.88 -2.52
C PRO A 108 9.71 39.61 -1.32
N LYS A 109 10.54 40.24 -0.48
CA LYS A 109 10.09 41.01 0.69
C LYS A 109 10.17 42.50 0.39
N VAL A 110 9.01 43.10 0.08
CA VAL A 110 8.87 44.54 -0.20
C VAL A 110 8.81 45.33 1.12
N GLU A 111 8.05 44.83 2.09
CA GLU A 111 7.79 45.53 3.35
C GLU A 111 8.91 45.30 4.39
N PRO A 112 9.33 46.34 5.15
CA PRO A 112 10.35 46.18 6.19
C PRO A 112 9.98 45.19 7.30
N SER A 113 8.69 45.07 7.65
CA SER A 113 8.21 44.11 8.66
C SER A 113 8.44 42.66 8.21
N ASP A 114 8.21 42.37 6.94
CA ASP A 114 8.45 41.04 6.36
C ASP A 114 9.94 40.71 6.30
N ARG A 115 10.79 41.68 5.96
CA ARG A 115 12.26 41.50 6.03
C ARG A 115 12.72 41.15 7.44
N GLN A 116 12.20 41.85 8.45
CA GLN A 116 12.51 41.57 9.85
C GLN A 116 12.00 40.19 10.30
N ARG A 117 10.80 39.79 9.87
CA ARG A 117 10.25 38.46 10.13
C ARG A 117 11.13 37.37 9.52
N LEU A 118 11.53 37.54 8.26
CA LEU A 118 12.39 36.60 7.54
C LEU A 118 13.74 36.43 8.26
N LEU A 119 14.42 37.53 8.59
CA LEU A 119 15.69 37.47 9.31
C LEU A 119 15.61 36.70 10.65
N LYS A 120 14.47 36.78 11.34
CA LYS A 120 14.24 36.04 12.58
C LYS A 120 13.93 34.57 12.36
N SER A 121 13.27 34.20 11.27
CA SER A 121 12.83 32.81 11.01
C SER A 121 13.90 31.96 10.31
N ILE A 122 14.84 32.54 9.57
CA ILE A 122 15.89 31.80 8.85
C ILE A 122 16.63 30.77 9.72
N PRO A 123 17.12 31.10 10.94
CA PRO A 123 17.86 30.12 11.75
C PRO A 123 17.03 28.89 12.10
N ASP A 124 15.76 29.09 12.48
CA ASP A 124 14.85 28.01 12.84
C ASP A 124 14.45 27.19 11.61
N LEU A 125 14.17 27.82 10.47
CA LEU A 125 13.92 27.14 9.20
C LEU A 125 15.10 26.25 8.79
N LEU A 126 16.32 26.80 8.76
CA LEU A 126 17.52 26.03 8.40
C LEU A 126 17.78 24.88 9.37
N LYS A 127 17.48 25.07 10.66
CA LYS A 127 17.56 24.00 11.66
C LYS A 127 16.54 22.90 11.36
N LYS A 128 15.26 23.23 11.16
CA LYS A 128 14.21 22.27 10.81
C LYS A 128 14.57 21.47 9.56
N LEU A 129 15.04 22.16 8.51
CA LEU A 129 15.45 21.51 7.26
C LEU A 129 16.62 20.55 7.49
N ARG A 130 17.64 20.98 8.24
CA ARG A 130 18.79 20.12 8.55
C ARG A 130 18.40 18.91 9.38
N ASP A 131 17.56 19.09 10.40
CA ASP A 131 17.10 18.01 11.27
C ASP A 131 16.27 16.99 10.48
N GLY A 132 15.40 17.44 9.56
CA GLY A 132 14.64 16.59 8.65
C GLY A 132 15.54 15.78 7.71
N LEU A 133 16.48 16.44 7.03
CA LEU A 133 17.43 15.77 6.12
C LEU A 133 18.33 14.77 6.87
N ASN A 134 18.75 15.08 8.10
CA ASN A 134 19.52 14.16 8.93
C ASN A 134 18.69 12.92 9.34
N ASN A 135 17.39 13.09 9.62
CA ASN A 135 16.50 11.99 10.00
C ASN A 135 16.35 10.92 8.90
N ILE A 136 16.50 11.34 7.63
CA ILE A 136 16.53 10.43 6.48
C ILE A 136 17.95 10.03 6.05
N SER A 137 18.99 10.40 6.82
CA SER A 137 20.39 10.15 6.50
C SER A 137 20.83 10.72 5.14
N PHE A 138 20.29 11.88 4.76
CA PHE A 138 20.63 12.55 3.52
C PHE A 138 22.12 12.95 3.46
N ASP A 139 22.69 12.99 2.26
CA ASP A 139 24.09 13.34 2.05
C ASP A 139 24.41 14.75 2.59
N GLN A 140 25.32 14.83 3.58
CA GLN A 140 25.64 16.08 4.26
C GLN A 140 26.37 17.09 3.37
N HIS A 141 27.14 16.62 2.39
CA HIS A 141 27.82 17.48 1.44
C HIS A 141 26.80 18.12 0.49
N ARG A 142 25.87 17.32 -0.04
CA ARG A 142 24.76 17.80 -0.87
C ARG A 142 23.85 18.75 -0.11
N ALA A 143 23.49 18.44 1.14
CA ALA A 143 22.72 19.35 1.99
C ALA A 143 23.42 20.72 2.16
N GLY A 144 24.74 20.71 2.32
CA GLY A 144 25.54 21.94 2.39
C GLY A 144 25.47 22.78 1.12
N GLN A 145 25.47 22.15 -0.06
CA GLN A 145 25.29 22.83 -1.35
C GLN A 145 23.89 23.44 -1.47
N LEU A 146 22.85 22.66 -1.19
CA LEU A 146 21.46 23.12 -1.24
C LEU A 146 21.20 24.30 -0.29
N PHE A 147 21.77 24.26 0.93
CA PHE A 147 21.62 25.39 1.87
C PHE A 147 22.40 26.64 1.44
N LYS A 148 23.51 26.49 0.72
CA LYS A 148 24.23 27.63 0.14
C LYS A 148 23.43 28.27 -1.00
N GLU A 149 22.80 27.46 -1.85
CA GLU A 149 21.89 27.93 -2.90
C GLU A 149 20.68 28.64 -2.28
N LEU A 150 20.07 28.05 -1.25
CA LEU A 150 18.95 28.65 -0.52
C LEU A 150 19.32 30.01 0.12
N GLN A 151 20.54 30.12 0.65
CA GLN A 151 21.04 31.38 1.21
C GLN A 151 21.10 32.50 0.14
N ALA A 152 21.48 32.17 -1.10
CA ALA A 152 21.46 33.14 -2.19
C ALA A 152 20.02 33.63 -2.46
N CYS A 153 19.05 32.71 -2.51
CA CYS A 153 17.64 33.06 -2.66
C CYS A 153 17.13 33.95 -1.52
N HIS A 154 17.52 33.70 -0.26
CA HIS A 154 17.14 34.55 0.87
C HIS A 154 17.70 35.98 0.75
N ILE A 155 18.93 36.14 0.23
CA ILE A 155 19.52 37.46 0.00
C ILE A 155 18.74 38.21 -1.09
N ALA A 156 18.38 37.54 -2.19
CA ALA A 156 17.54 38.13 -3.24
C ALA A 156 16.16 38.52 -2.70
N ALA A 157 15.51 37.62 -1.96
CA ALA A 157 14.21 37.87 -1.33
C ALA A 157 14.25 39.11 -0.42
N LEU A 158 15.30 39.29 0.39
CA LEU A 158 15.46 40.46 1.26
C LEU A 158 15.66 41.77 0.48
N ARG A 159 16.23 41.71 -0.74
CA ARG A 159 16.34 42.86 -1.65
C ARG A 159 15.02 43.18 -2.36
N GLY A 160 14.01 42.31 -2.23
CA GLY A 160 12.75 42.43 -2.96
C GLY A 160 12.84 41.92 -4.41
N GLU A 161 13.87 41.14 -4.71
CA GLU A 161 14.09 40.50 -6.02
C GLU A 161 13.65 39.03 -5.94
N SER A 162 13.24 38.47 -7.09
CA SER A 162 13.01 37.03 -7.23
C SER A 162 14.18 36.44 -8.04
N ASP A 163 14.90 35.49 -7.45
CA ASP A 163 16.01 34.76 -8.10
C ASP A 163 15.42 33.70 -9.05
N THR A 164 14.79 34.19 -10.13
CA THR A 164 14.22 33.36 -11.19
C THR A 164 15.31 33.13 -12.23
N ILE A 165 16.12 32.09 -12.02
CA ILE A 165 16.94 31.57 -13.12
C ILE A 165 15.97 30.87 -14.08
N GLU A 166 15.88 31.37 -15.32
CA GLU A 166 15.04 30.83 -16.39
C GLU A 166 15.14 29.31 -16.44
N VAL A 167 14.01 28.65 -16.19
CA VAL A 167 13.87 27.19 -16.33
C VAL A 167 13.80 26.89 -17.82
N ALA A 168 14.96 26.76 -18.45
CA ALA A 168 15.07 26.10 -19.74
C ALA A 168 14.70 24.63 -19.54
N SER A 169 13.45 24.29 -19.88
CA SER A 169 12.96 22.95 -20.22
C SER A 169 13.68 21.81 -19.49
N LEU A 170 13.36 21.61 -18.21
CA LEU A 170 13.62 20.32 -17.59
C LEU A 170 12.46 19.41 -17.99
N ASP A 171 12.72 18.65 -19.04
CA ASP A 171 11.95 17.46 -19.39
C ASP A 171 11.60 16.67 -18.13
N GLU A 172 10.40 16.14 -18.19
CA GLU A 172 9.73 15.23 -17.30
C GLU A 172 10.58 13.96 -17.04
N VAL A 173 11.65 14.09 -16.26
CA VAL A 173 12.41 12.93 -15.78
C VAL A 173 11.92 12.60 -14.38
N VAL A 174 10.83 11.84 -14.34
CA VAL A 174 10.45 10.97 -13.23
C VAL A 174 11.72 10.30 -12.71
N PRO A 175 12.02 10.29 -11.39
CA PRO A 175 13.22 9.61 -10.90
C PRO A 175 13.16 8.13 -11.30
N GLU A 176 14.06 7.74 -12.21
CA GLU A 176 14.36 6.34 -12.55
C GLU A 176 14.81 5.63 -11.28
N GLY A 177 13.89 4.89 -10.68
CA GLY A 177 14.20 4.22 -9.42
C GLY A 177 13.09 3.39 -8.79
N VAL A 178 12.04 2.99 -9.52
CA VAL A 178 11.34 1.70 -9.40
C VAL A 178 10.53 1.55 -10.69
N GLY A 179 10.78 0.50 -11.47
CA GLY A 179 9.91 0.16 -12.59
C GLY A 179 8.51 -0.15 -12.07
N LEU A 180 7.61 0.82 -12.16
CA LEU A 180 6.18 0.59 -12.25
C LEU A 180 5.80 0.73 -13.72
N SER A 181 6.26 -0.23 -14.50
CA SER A 181 5.65 -0.50 -15.79
C SER A 181 4.27 -1.08 -15.55
N ALA A 182 3.29 -0.19 -15.47
CA ALA A 182 2.02 -0.32 -16.15
C ALA A 182 1.29 1.02 -15.98
N GLU A 183 1.44 1.90 -16.97
CA GLU A 183 0.31 2.73 -17.39
C GLU A 183 -0.80 1.76 -17.81
N VAL A 184 -1.58 1.32 -16.83
CA VAL A 184 -2.88 0.72 -17.11
C VAL A 184 -3.75 1.92 -17.47
N GLU A 185 -3.97 2.14 -18.77
CA GLU A 185 -5.12 2.87 -19.30
C GLU A 185 -6.30 2.61 -18.34
N PRO A 186 -6.98 3.63 -17.78
CA PRO A 186 -8.05 3.39 -16.83
C PRO A 186 -9.11 2.54 -17.52
N ALA A 187 -9.09 1.24 -17.24
CA ALA A 187 -10.10 0.31 -17.73
C ALA A 187 -11.45 0.87 -17.29
N GLU A 188 -12.34 1.14 -18.25
CA GLU A 188 -13.66 1.68 -17.96
C GLU A 188 -14.30 0.83 -16.87
N VAL A 189 -14.56 1.45 -15.71
CA VAL A 189 -15.22 0.77 -14.61
C VAL A 189 -16.68 0.63 -15.00
N ILE A 190 -17.03 -0.56 -15.49
CA ILE A 190 -18.43 -0.90 -15.77
C ILE A 190 -19.07 -1.30 -14.45
N GLU A 191 -19.79 -0.36 -13.85
CA GLU A 191 -20.64 -0.59 -12.67
C GLU A 191 -21.87 -1.40 -13.07
N ASP A 192 -21.74 -2.72 -13.05
CA ASP A 192 -22.80 -3.69 -13.36
C ASP A 192 -23.05 -4.66 -12.19
N GLU A 193 -24.01 -5.58 -12.36
CA GLU A 193 -24.30 -6.62 -11.37
C GLU A 193 -23.09 -7.52 -11.04
N PHE A 194 -22.10 -7.59 -11.93
CA PHE A 194 -20.89 -8.39 -11.75
C PHE A 194 -19.84 -7.64 -10.94
N PHE A 195 -19.77 -6.31 -11.08
CA PHE A 195 -19.00 -5.44 -10.21
C PHE A 195 -19.55 -5.46 -8.76
N GLU A 196 -20.87 -5.45 -8.58
CA GLU A 196 -21.49 -5.63 -7.26
C GLU A 196 -21.13 -6.99 -6.65
N LYS A 197 -21.19 -8.07 -7.44
CA LYS A 197 -20.77 -9.42 -6.98
C LYS A 197 -19.29 -9.47 -6.61
N ALA A 198 -18.41 -8.86 -7.41
CA ALA A 198 -16.98 -8.77 -7.12
C ALA A 198 -16.70 -7.93 -5.86
N THR A 199 -17.48 -6.89 -5.62
CA THR A 199 -17.37 -6.04 -4.43
C THR A 199 -17.96 -6.71 -3.18
N ALA A 200 -18.97 -7.56 -3.34
CA ALA A 200 -19.58 -8.34 -2.26
C ALA A 200 -18.69 -9.49 -1.75
N LEU A 201 -17.59 -9.81 -2.44
CA LEU A 201 -16.62 -10.80 -1.98
C LEU A 201 -16.01 -10.42 -0.62
N GLU A 202 -16.08 -11.35 0.33
CA GLU A 202 -15.53 -11.22 1.67
C GLU A 202 -14.19 -11.95 1.82
N VAL A 203 -13.31 -11.39 2.65
CA VAL A 203 -12.04 -12.05 3.01
C VAL A 203 -12.34 -13.40 3.65
N GLY A 204 -11.70 -14.45 3.15
CA GLY A 204 -11.93 -15.84 3.54
C GLY A 204 -12.76 -16.64 2.54
N GLN A 205 -13.45 -16.00 1.59
CA GLN A 205 -14.22 -16.70 0.56
C GLN A 205 -13.31 -17.32 -0.50
N TRP A 206 -13.74 -18.47 -1.02
CA TRP A 206 -13.04 -19.20 -2.07
C TRP A 206 -13.66 -18.91 -3.44
N LEU A 207 -12.80 -18.64 -4.40
CA LEU A 207 -13.15 -18.40 -5.80
C LEU A 207 -12.40 -19.42 -6.67
N ASP A 208 -13.14 -20.07 -7.57
CA ASP A 208 -12.56 -20.81 -8.68
C ASP A 208 -12.64 -19.93 -9.93
N TRP A 209 -11.53 -19.74 -10.64
CA TRP A 209 -11.51 -19.02 -11.92
C TRP A 209 -10.64 -19.73 -12.96
N GLN A 210 -10.87 -19.45 -14.23
CA GLN A 210 -10.09 -20.00 -15.34
C GLN A 210 -8.88 -19.10 -15.65
N ARG A 211 -7.69 -19.71 -15.73
CA ARG A 211 -6.43 -19.08 -16.15
C ARG A 211 -5.71 -20.02 -17.11
N ASP A 212 -5.39 -19.55 -18.31
CA ASP A 212 -4.69 -20.35 -19.34
C ASP A 212 -5.34 -21.74 -19.54
N ASP A 213 -6.67 -21.74 -19.74
CA ASP A 213 -7.52 -22.94 -19.84
C ASP A 213 -7.53 -23.89 -18.63
N THR A 214 -6.94 -23.47 -17.51
CA THR A 214 -6.86 -24.26 -16.29
C THR A 214 -7.68 -23.63 -15.17
N TRP A 215 -8.50 -24.41 -14.46
CA TRP A 215 -9.21 -23.90 -13.28
C TRP A 215 -8.26 -23.77 -12.10
N VAL A 216 -8.16 -22.56 -11.58
CA VAL A 216 -7.37 -22.20 -10.40
C VAL A 216 -8.32 -21.88 -9.26
N ARG A 217 -7.99 -22.38 -8.07
CA ARG A 217 -8.71 -22.10 -6.84
C ARG A 217 -7.90 -21.18 -5.94
N GLY A 218 -8.52 -20.13 -5.43
CA GLY A 218 -7.90 -19.21 -4.49
C GLY A 218 -8.89 -18.74 -3.44
N LYS A 219 -8.40 -18.59 -2.21
CA LYS A 219 -9.09 -17.93 -1.11
C LYS A 219 -8.70 -16.45 -1.13
N LEU A 220 -9.68 -15.55 -1.04
CA LEU A 220 -9.42 -14.12 -0.87
C LEU A 220 -8.81 -13.90 0.51
N SER A 221 -7.49 -13.65 0.58
CA SER A 221 -6.79 -13.46 1.86
C SER A 221 -6.79 -12.01 2.33
N TRP A 222 -6.89 -11.07 1.41
CA TRP A 222 -6.88 -9.65 1.70
C TRP A 222 -7.42 -8.83 0.54
N ARG A 223 -8.03 -7.68 0.87
CA ARG A 223 -8.50 -6.69 -0.08
C ARG A 223 -8.07 -5.30 0.37
N SER A 224 -7.49 -4.55 -0.55
CA SER A 224 -7.25 -3.12 -0.37
C SER A 224 -8.53 -2.32 -0.52
N GLN A 225 -8.73 -1.35 0.38
CA GLN A 225 -9.80 -0.35 0.27
C GLN A 225 -9.39 0.87 -0.58
N VAL A 226 -8.12 0.99 -0.95
CA VAL A 226 -7.57 2.18 -1.62
C VAL A 226 -7.29 1.92 -3.09
N SER A 227 -6.69 0.77 -3.42
CA SER A 227 -6.41 0.37 -4.81
C SER A 227 -7.42 -0.61 -5.39
N ASN A 228 -8.38 -1.10 -4.58
CA ASN A 228 -9.29 -2.19 -4.93
C ASN A 228 -8.55 -3.46 -5.40
N ASN A 229 -7.30 -3.67 -4.96
CA ASN A 229 -6.53 -4.86 -5.26
C ASN A 229 -6.87 -5.99 -4.27
N CYS A 230 -6.98 -7.22 -4.77
CA CYS A 230 -7.35 -8.42 -4.03
C CYS A 230 -6.26 -9.48 -4.16
N ILE A 231 -5.86 -10.08 -3.04
CA ILE A 231 -4.87 -11.17 -3.01
C ILE A 231 -5.59 -12.50 -2.83
N PHE A 232 -5.25 -13.45 -3.69
CA PHE A 232 -5.73 -14.81 -3.60
C PHE A 232 -4.61 -15.77 -3.24
N VAL A 233 -4.86 -16.63 -2.25
CA VAL A 233 -3.93 -17.67 -1.80
C VAL A 233 -4.50 -19.07 -2.00
N ASN A 234 -3.66 -20.07 -2.21
CA ASN A 234 -4.11 -21.47 -2.22
C ASN A 234 -4.24 -22.04 -0.80
N ARG A 235 -4.59 -23.32 -0.70
CA ARG A 235 -4.72 -24.06 0.59
C ARG A 235 -3.45 -24.11 1.43
N LYS A 236 -2.28 -23.85 0.84
CA LYS A 236 -0.99 -23.77 1.54
C LYS A 236 -0.62 -22.33 1.93
N GLY A 237 -1.54 -21.38 1.75
CA GLY A 237 -1.29 -19.96 2.00
C GLY A 237 -0.38 -19.26 0.99
N MET A 238 -0.05 -19.90 -0.15
CA MET A 238 0.80 -19.28 -1.18
C MET A 238 -0.02 -18.42 -2.14
N LYS A 239 0.50 -17.23 -2.50
CA LYS A 239 -0.13 -16.32 -3.48
C LYS A 239 -0.28 -17.02 -4.83
N VAL A 240 -1.51 -17.10 -5.34
CA VAL A 240 -1.83 -17.68 -6.65
C VAL A 240 -2.24 -16.61 -7.67
N ALA A 241 -2.82 -15.52 -7.20
CA ALA A 241 -3.17 -14.37 -8.03
C ALA A 241 -3.24 -13.09 -7.20
N GLU A 242 -3.06 -11.98 -7.91
CA GLU A 242 -3.25 -10.62 -7.46
C GLU A 242 -4.04 -9.95 -8.58
N MET A 243 -5.22 -9.44 -8.26
CA MET A 243 -6.17 -8.93 -9.26
C MET A 243 -7.04 -7.83 -8.66
N THR A 244 -7.45 -6.87 -9.48
CA THR A 244 -8.34 -5.80 -9.04
C THR A 244 -9.79 -6.30 -8.95
N VAL A 245 -10.66 -5.57 -8.24
CA VAL A 245 -12.11 -5.82 -8.24
C VAL A 245 -12.67 -5.80 -9.67
N ASN A 246 -12.12 -4.96 -10.56
CA ASN A 246 -12.51 -4.92 -11.96
C ASN A 246 -12.15 -6.22 -12.71
N ASP A 247 -10.95 -6.75 -12.49
CA ASP A 247 -10.54 -8.02 -13.09
C ASP A 247 -11.45 -9.18 -12.63
N ILE A 248 -11.83 -9.18 -11.35
CA ILE A 248 -12.79 -10.15 -10.81
C ILE A 248 -14.16 -9.97 -11.48
N ALA A 249 -14.63 -8.74 -11.64
CA ALA A 249 -15.89 -8.45 -12.32
C ALA A 249 -15.88 -8.94 -13.77
N VAL A 250 -14.77 -8.74 -14.49
CA VAL A 250 -14.57 -9.29 -15.85
C VAL A 250 -14.68 -10.81 -15.85
N LEU A 251 -14.00 -11.49 -14.92
CA LEU A 251 -14.09 -12.95 -14.81
C LEU A 251 -15.52 -13.44 -14.54
N PHE A 252 -16.30 -12.71 -13.74
CA PHE A 252 -17.71 -13.03 -13.54
C PHE A 252 -18.57 -12.77 -14.78
N ARG A 253 -18.33 -11.66 -15.52
CA ARG A 253 -19.04 -11.35 -16.78
C ARG A 253 -18.84 -12.45 -17.83
N GLU A 254 -17.61 -12.96 -17.92
CA GLU A 254 -17.26 -14.01 -18.88
C GLU A 254 -17.71 -15.42 -18.44
N ASN A 255 -18.36 -15.56 -17.28
CA ASN A 255 -18.65 -16.84 -16.63
C ASN A 255 -17.40 -17.72 -16.36
N ASN A 256 -16.24 -17.07 -16.27
CA ASN A 256 -14.93 -17.68 -16.01
C ASN A 256 -14.58 -17.71 -14.53
N ALA A 257 -15.50 -17.32 -13.64
CA ALA A 257 -15.35 -17.41 -12.18
C ALA A 257 -16.60 -17.95 -11.48
N ARG A 258 -16.40 -18.69 -10.39
CA ARG A 258 -17.45 -19.29 -9.57
C ARG A 258 -17.11 -19.17 -8.08
N LEU A 259 -18.07 -18.68 -7.30
CA LEU A 259 -17.99 -18.65 -5.84
C LEU A 259 -18.17 -20.07 -5.28
N LEU A 260 -17.36 -20.40 -4.27
CA LEU A 260 -17.56 -21.62 -3.49
C LEU A 260 -18.14 -21.25 -2.13
N ASP A 261 -19.45 -21.46 -1.99
CA ASP A 261 -20.19 -21.14 -0.78
C ASP A 261 -19.95 -22.14 0.37
N ASP A 262 -19.25 -23.26 0.12
CA ASP A 262 -19.25 -24.40 1.05
C ASP A 262 -17.90 -25.14 1.11
N VAL A 263 -16.88 -24.49 1.70
CA VAL A 263 -15.58 -25.11 2.01
C VAL A 263 -15.37 -25.26 3.53
N ASN A 264 -16.24 -24.67 4.35
CA ASN A 264 -16.16 -24.73 5.81
C ASN A 264 -16.90 -25.92 6.43
N THR A 265 -17.61 -26.75 5.66
CA THR A 265 -17.79 -28.14 6.08
C THR A 265 -16.55 -28.92 5.63
N PRO A 266 -15.69 -29.37 6.57
CA PRO A 266 -14.70 -30.35 6.21
C PRO A 266 -15.43 -31.51 5.52
N LEU A 267 -14.95 -31.94 4.36
CA LEU A 267 -15.41 -33.18 3.70
C LEU A 267 -15.46 -34.36 4.70
N MET A 268 -14.69 -34.26 5.79
CA MET A 268 -14.56 -35.19 6.89
C MET A 268 -15.78 -35.26 7.82
N ASP A 269 -16.39 -34.16 8.25
CA ASP A 269 -17.59 -34.21 9.10
C ASP A 269 -18.74 -34.88 8.35
N ARG A 270 -18.83 -34.62 7.05
CA ARG A 270 -19.80 -35.26 6.15
C ARG A 270 -19.51 -36.74 5.90
N ALA A 271 -18.24 -37.12 5.85
CA ALA A 271 -17.82 -38.52 5.68
C ALA A 271 -17.92 -39.33 6.99
N LEU A 272 -17.65 -38.69 8.13
CA LEU A 272 -17.80 -39.25 9.47
C LEU A 272 -19.27 -39.40 9.85
N ASP A 273 -20.12 -38.41 9.59
CA ASP A 273 -21.58 -38.54 9.77
C ASP A 273 -22.14 -39.64 8.88
N ALA A 274 -21.67 -39.75 7.63
CA ALA A 274 -22.07 -40.83 6.73
C ALA A 274 -21.62 -42.22 7.22
N MET A 275 -20.39 -42.35 7.73
CA MET A 275 -19.89 -43.62 8.28
C MET A 275 -20.50 -43.98 9.64
N LEU A 276 -20.68 -43.01 10.54
CA LEU A 276 -21.35 -43.19 11.83
C LEU A 276 -22.83 -43.52 11.66
N GLY A 277 -23.48 -42.89 10.66
CA GLY A 277 -24.82 -43.26 10.21
C GLY A 277 -24.88 -44.71 9.73
N ALA A 278 -23.97 -45.11 8.85
CA ALA A 278 -23.90 -46.49 8.35
C ALA A 278 -23.63 -47.52 9.46
N LEU A 279 -22.80 -47.18 10.46
CA LEU A 279 -22.50 -48.04 11.61
C LEU A 279 -23.72 -48.18 12.55
N ARG A 280 -24.49 -47.11 12.79
CA ARG A 280 -25.75 -47.18 13.57
C ARG A 280 -26.81 -48.03 12.87
N ASP A 281 -26.91 -47.94 11.54
CA ASP A 281 -27.85 -48.77 10.77
C ASP A 281 -27.46 -50.25 10.77
N THR A 282 -26.16 -50.58 10.70
CA THR A 282 -25.70 -51.98 10.83
C THR A 282 -25.89 -52.56 12.23
N GLY A 283 -25.92 -51.73 13.28
CA GLY A 283 -26.21 -52.16 14.66
C GLY A 283 -27.71 -52.40 14.93
N ALA A 284 -28.61 -51.75 14.18
CA ALA A 284 -30.06 -51.89 14.32
C ALA A 284 -30.63 -53.10 13.56
N ALA A 285 -29.94 -53.61 12.54
CA ALA A 285 -30.38 -54.76 11.74
C ALA A 285 -30.08 -56.14 12.38
N ALA A 286 -29.39 -56.19 13.52
CA ALA A 286 -29.03 -57.42 14.22
C ALA A 286 -29.89 -57.64 15.50
N ALA A 287 -31.21 -57.71 15.33
CA ALA A 287 -32.09 -58.29 16.35
C ALA A 287 -33.16 -59.17 15.68
N PRO A 288 -32.95 -60.49 15.56
CA PRO A 288 -34.04 -61.43 15.36
C PRO A 288 -34.62 -61.88 16.71
N ALA A 289 -35.93 -62.13 16.68
CA ALA A 289 -36.82 -62.52 17.77
C ALA A 289 -36.42 -63.82 18.50
#